data_AF-A0A6C1SPG9-F1
#
_entry.id   AF-A0A6C1SPG9-F1
#
_cell.length_a   1.000
_cell.length_b   1.000
_cell.length_c   1.000
_cell.angle_alpha   90.00
_cell.angle_beta   90.00
_cell.angle_gamma   90.00
#
_symmetry.space_group_name_H-M   'P 1'
#
loop_
_entity.id
_entity.type
_entity.pdbx_description
1 polymer ?
#
loop_
_entity_poly.entity_id
_entity_poly.type
_entity_poly.pdbx_seq_one_letter_code
_entity_poly.pdbx_strand_id
1 'polypeptide(L)'
;MASILVDTPVGRLLVTEEDAAIVRVSWTDPAISCHPSALLLEAAAQLTAYFDRRLTAFDLPLNPRGTPFQRCIWGLLAAIPYGATLSYGALATEGATGPRAAAAACAANPLPILIPCHRVLGATGRLTGYSGGDGLTTKRQLLELERTHRKPTLPGSVAFLTPPAGRDHHAP
;
A
#
# COMPACT_ATOMS: atom_id res chain seq x y z
N MET A 1 4.37 -11.59 -23.22
CA MET A 1 4.31 -10.74 -22.02
C MET A 1 5.73 -10.50 -21.55
N ALA A 2 6.11 -9.24 -21.37
CA ALA A 2 7.41 -8.89 -20.82
C ALA A 2 7.37 -9.11 -19.29
N SER A 3 8.51 -9.46 -18.71
CA SER A 3 8.60 -9.66 -17.26
C SER A 3 9.99 -9.35 -16.72
N ILE A 4 10.06 -9.11 -15.42
CA ILE A 4 11.32 -8.94 -14.68
C ILE A 4 11.23 -9.61 -13.32
N LEU A 5 12.37 -10.12 -12.84
CA LEU A 5 12.52 -10.62 -11.47
C LEU A 5 13.11 -9.52 -10.59
N VAL A 6 12.56 -9.37 -9.39
CA VAL A 6 13.02 -8.42 -8.38
C VAL A 6 13.23 -9.17 -7.07
N ASP A 7 14.47 -9.21 -6.57
CA ASP A 7 14.77 -9.77 -5.26
C ASP A 7 14.37 -8.76 -4.18
N THR A 8 13.58 -9.21 -3.19
CA THR A 8 13.08 -8.36 -2.12
C THR A 8 13.19 -9.05 -0.76
N PRO A 9 13.15 -8.30 0.36
CA PRO A 9 13.12 -8.88 1.70
C PRO A 9 11.96 -9.82 1.99
N VAL A 10 10.91 -9.81 1.17
CA VAL A 10 9.74 -10.69 1.30
C VAL A 10 9.71 -11.81 0.26
N GLY A 11 10.85 -12.10 -0.37
CA GLY A 11 10.99 -13.10 -1.43
C GLY A 11 11.12 -12.49 -2.81
N ARG A 12 11.40 -13.34 -3.80
CA ARG A 12 11.57 -12.92 -5.20
C ARG A 12 10.23 -12.69 -5.86
N LEU A 13 10.06 -11.50 -6.44
CA LEU A 13 8.86 -11.10 -7.17
C LEU A 13 9.09 -11.22 -8.67
N LEU A 14 8.14 -11.82 -9.37
CA LEU A 14 7.97 -11.69 -10.82
C LEU A 14 6.95 -10.59 -11.09
N VAL A 15 7.36 -9.57 -11.82
CA VAL A 15 6.49 -8.49 -12.31
C VAL A 15 6.25 -8.70 -13.80
N THR A 16 4.99 -8.65 -14.22
CA THR A 16 4.59 -8.89 -15.62
C THR A 16 3.88 -7.67 -16.18
N GLU A 17 4.22 -7.35 -17.43
CA GLU A 17 3.64 -6.27 -18.22
C GLU A 17 2.87 -6.82 -19.43
N GLU A 18 1.77 -6.13 -19.74
CA GLU A 18 1.00 -6.27 -20.98
C GLU A 18 0.45 -4.90 -21.39
N ASP A 19 0.47 -4.59 -22.69
CA ASP A 19 -0.06 -3.33 -23.24
C ASP A 19 0.39 -2.05 -22.51
N ALA A 20 1.70 -1.95 -22.22
CA ALA A 20 2.33 -0.83 -21.51
C ALA A 20 1.81 -0.59 -20.08
N ALA A 21 1.29 -1.61 -19.41
CA ALA A 21 0.86 -1.55 -18.02
C ALA A 21 1.29 -2.79 -17.22
N ILE A 22 1.54 -2.62 -15.92
CA ILE A 22 1.79 -3.72 -15.00
C ILE A 22 0.46 -4.42 -14.71
N VAL A 23 0.41 -5.73 -14.98
CA VAL A 23 -0.81 -6.54 -14.87
C VAL A 23 -0.74 -7.60 -13.77
N ARG A 24 0.47 -7.97 -13.34
CA ARG A 24 0.66 -8.99 -12.29
C ARG A 24 1.95 -8.79 -11.50
N VAL A 25 1.87 -9.06 -10.20
CA VAL A 25 3.00 -9.28 -9.30
C VAL A 25 2.77 -10.60 -8.57
N SER A 26 3.76 -11.50 -8.60
CA SER A 26 3.67 -12.79 -7.91
C SER A 26 5.00 -13.25 -7.36
N TRP A 27 4.99 -13.98 -6.25
CA TRP A 27 6.16 -14.67 -5.73
C TRP A 27 6.52 -15.88 -6.59
N THR A 28 7.81 -16.15 -6.77
CA THR A 28 8.29 -17.27 -7.58
C THR A 28 9.64 -17.81 -7.06
N ASP A 29 9.83 -19.13 -7.12
CA ASP A 29 11.05 -19.81 -6.65
C ASP A 29 11.97 -20.42 -7.74
N PRO A 30 11.57 -20.59 -9.02
CA PRO A 30 12.55 -20.85 -10.09
C PRO A 30 13.02 -19.58 -10.81
N ALA A 31 14.22 -19.64 -11.37
CA ALA A 31 14.70 -18.65 -12.32
C ALA A 31 13.86 -18.74 -13.61
N ILE A 32 13.12 -17.68 -13.91
CA ILE A 32 12.32 -17.53 -15.13
C ILE A 32 13.10 -16.62 -16.09
N SER A 33 13.23 -17.02 -17.35
CA SER A 33 13.77 -16.15 -18.40
C SER A 33 12.90 -14.91 -18.52
N CYS A 34 13.50 -13.74 -18.31
CA CYS A 34 12.83 -12.46 -18.31
C CYS A 34 13.33 -11.59 -19.48
N HIS A 35 12.42 -10.78 -20.00
CA HIS A 35 12.67 -9.83 -21.07
C HIS A 35 12.14 -8.47 -20.60
N PRO A 36 12.93 -7.71 -19.83
CA PRO A 36 12.45 -6.47 -19.24
C PRO A 36 12.34 -5.37 -20.28
N SER A 37 11.23 -4.64 -20.23
CA SER A 37 11.02 -3.36 -20.92
C SER A 37 11.54 -2.21 -20.05
N ALA A 38 11.52 -0.98 -20.59
CA ALA A 38 11.77 0.21 -19.79
C ALA A 38 10.81 0.36 -18.60
N LEU A 39 9.52 0.03 -18.78
CA LEU A 39 8.52 0.08 -17.71
C LEU A 39 8.83 -0.93 -16.60
N LEU A 40 9.26 -2.14 -16.96
CA LEU A 40 9.61 -3.16 -15.97
C LEU A 40 10.88 -2.82 -15.19
N LEU A 41 11.85 -2.16 -15.83
CA LEU A 41 13.03 -1.61 -15.14
C LEU A 41 12.62 -0.53 -14.13
N GLU A 42 11.70 0.36 -14.51
CA GLU A 42 11.16 1.38 -13.61
C GLU A 42 10.39 0.75 -12.44
N ALA A 43 9.55 -0.26 -12.71
CA ALA A 43 8.84 -0.99 -11.67
C ALA A 43 9.79 -1.66 -10.68
N ALA A 44 10.88 -2.26 -11.17
CA ALA A 44 11.91 -2.83 -10.32
C ALA A 44 12.61 -1.76 -9.46
N ALA A 45 12.99 -0.63 -10.05
CA ALA A 45 13.62 0.48 -9.33
C ALA A 45 12.73 1.02 -8.22
N GLN A 46 11.42 1.22 -8.48
CA GLN A 46 10.47 1.69 -7.48
C GLN A 46 10.22 0.65 -6.38
N LEU A 47 10.13 -0.65 -6.73
CA LEU A 47 10.01 -1.71 -5.73
C LEU A 47 11.25 -1.76 -4.82
N THR A 48 12.46 -1.68 -5.38
CA THR A 48 13.69 -1.57 -4.59
C THR A 48 13.66 -0.34 -3.69
N ALA A 49 13.27 0.83 -4.22
CA ALA A 49 13.15 2.06 -3.42
C ALA A 49 12.10 1.94 -2.30
N TYR A 50 10.98 1.26 -2.54
CA TYR A 50 9.95 0.99 -1.54
C TYR A 50 10.50 0.13 -0.39
N PHE A 51 11.18 -0.97 -0.71
CA PHE A 51 11.78 -1.85 0.30
C PHE A 51 12.94 -1.19 1.05
N ASP A 52 13.64 -0.25 0.41
CA ASP A 52 14.66 0.59 1.05
C ASP A 52 14.08 1.81 1.80
N ARG A 53 12.75 1.93 1.89
CA ARG A 53 12.04 3.03 2.57
C ARG A 53 12.33 4.41 1.98
N ARG A 54 12.65 4.46 0.69
CA ARG A 54 12.90 5.70 -0.09
C ARG A 54 11.71 6.10 -0.94
N LEU A 55 10.68 5.27 -1.03
CA LEU A 55 9.46 5.50 -1.81
C LEU A 55 8.22 5.09 -1.01
N THR A 56 7.23 5.99 -0.94
CA THR A 56 5.96 5.75 -0.24
C THR A 56 4.75 5.68 -1.18
N ALA A 57 4.91 6.01 -2.46
CA ALA A 57 3.87 5.95 -3.47
C ALA A 57 4.47 5.51 -4.81
N PHE A 58 3.84 4.53 -5.44
CA PHE A 58 4.24 4.05 -6.76
C PHE A 58 3.64 4.94 -7.84
N ASP A 59 4.44 5.27 -8.86
CA ASP A 59 4.00 5.95 -10.07
C ASP A 59 4.24 5.00 -11.25
N LEU A 60 3.29 4.09 -11.44
CA LEU A 60 3.35 3.03 -12.45
C LEU A 60 1.98 2.88 -13.11
N PRO A 61 1.90 2.71 -14.44
CA PRO A 61 0.66 2.34 -15.10
C PRO A 61 0.24 0.93 -14.65
N LEU A 62 -0.89 0.82 -13.95
CA LEU A 62 -1.46 -0.45 -13.48
C LEU A 62 -2.73 -0.79 -14.26
N ASN A 63 -2.84 -2.04 -14.73
CA ASN A 63 -4.06 -2.52 -15.41
C ASN A 63 -4.44 -3.93 -14.93
N PRO A 64 -4.86 -4.11 -13.65
CA PRO A 64 -5.21 -5.42 -13.12
C PRO A 64 -6.47 -5.99 -13.78
N ARG A 65 -6.38 -7.23 -14.28
CA ARG A 65 -7.52 -7.96 -14.85
C ARG A 65 -8.37 -8.60 -13.76
N GLY A 66 -9.67 -8.32 -13.77
CA GLY A 66 -10.64 -8.85 -12.80
C GLY A 66 -12.07 -8.46 -13.15
N THR A 67 -13.03 -8.83 -12.32
CA THR A 67 -14.43 -8.40 -12.45
C THR A 67 -14.59 -6.91 -12.12
N PRO A 68 -15.67 -6.24 -12.56
CA PRO A 68 -15.94 -4.86 -12.16
C PRO A 68 -15.96 -4.67 -10.64
N PHE A 69 -16.53 -5.64 -9.91
CA PHE A 69 -16.53 -5.66 -8.45
C PHE A 69 -15.12 -5.73 -7.87
N GLN A 70 -14.27 -6.64 -8.37
CA GLN A 70 -12.89 -6.75 -7.94
C GLN A 70 -12.11 -5.45 -8.18
N ARG A 71 -12.22 -4.86 -9.39
CA ARG A 71 -11.56 -3.59 -9.72
C ARG A 71 -12.01 -2.44 -8.82
N CYS A 72 -13.29 -2.39 -8.45
CA CYS A 72 -13.79 -1.43 -7.48
C CYS A 72 -13.08 -1.58 -6.12
N ILE A 73 -13.05 -2.80 -5.57
CA ILE A 73 -12.36 -3.07 -4.30
C ILE A 73 -10.86 -2.76 -4.40
N TRP A 74 -10.20 -3.10 -5.50
CA TRP A 74 -8.78 -2.81 -5.70
C TRP A 74 -8.48 -1.32 -5.78
N GLY A 75 -9.41 -0.52 -6.34
CA GLY A 75 -9.34 0.95 -6.29
C GLY A 75 -9.38 1.48 -4.85
N LEU A 76 -10.28 0.94 -4.01
CA LEU A 76 -10.33 1.29 -2.58
C LEU A 76 -9.03 0.88 -1.86
N LEU A 77 -8.47 -0.29 -2.17
CA LEU A 77 -7.19 -0.72 -1.62
C LEU A 77 -6.06 0.25 -2.01
N ALA A 78 -5.99 0.64 -3.28
CA ALA A 78 -4.96 1.56 -3.79
C ALA A 78 -5.04 2.95 -3.13
N ALA A 79 -6.22 3.37 -2.67
CA ALA A 79 -6.40 4.63 -1.96
C ALA A 79 -5.90 4.62 -0.51
N ILE A 80 -5.62 3.45 0.09
CA ILE A 80 -5.10 3.35 1.47
C ILE A 80 -3.67 3.89 1.50
N PRO A 81 -3.35 4.98 2.23
CA PRO A 81 -2.01 5.56 2.24
C PRO A 81 -0.94 4.63 2.84
N TYR A 82 0.32 4.87 2.47
CA TYR A 82 1.48 4.22 3.10
C TYR A 82 1.49 4.43 4.62
N GLY A 83 1.66 3.33 5.37
CA GLY A 83 1.66 3.34 6.83
C GLY A 83 0.27 3.40 7.47
N ALA A 84 -0.79 3.56 6.67
CA ALA A 84 -2.17 3.51 7.14
C ALA A 84 -2.77 2.10 6.96
N THR A 85 -3.83 1.82 7.70
CA THR A 85 -4.54 0.53 7.63
C THR A 85 -6.04 0.73 7.64
N LEU A 86 -6.77 -0.18 6.99
CA LEU A 86 -8.22 -0.24 6.96
C LEU A 86 -8.70 -1.59 7.52
N SER A 87 -9.91 -1.67 8.06
CA SER A 87 -10.49 -2.97 8.45
C SER A 87 -11.26 -3.59 7.29
N TYR A 88 -11.38 -4.92 7.25
CA TYR A 88 -12.27 -5.59 6.29
C TYR A 88 -13.73 -5.12 6.37
N GLY A 89 -14.19 -4.74 7.57
CA GLY A 89 -15.54 -4.18 7.76
C GLY A 89 -15.69 -2.83 7.07
N ALA A 90 -14.73 -1.92 7.28
CA ALA A 90 -14.73 -0.62 6.64
C ALA A 90 -14.59 -0.73 5.12
N LEU A 91 -13.70 -1.60 4.63
CA LEU A 91 -13.58 -1.89 3.20
C LEU A 91 -14.90 -2.41 2.60
N ALA A 92 -15.62 -3.26 3.33
CA ALA A 92 -16.91 -3.77 2.89
C ALA A 92 -17.98 -2.67 2.85
N THR A 93 -18.00 -1.77 3.83
CA THR A 93 -18.87 -0.60 3.85
C THR A 93 -18.61 0.31 2.66
N GLU A 94 -17.35 0.69 2.42
CA GLU A 94 -16.97 1.57 1.29
C GLU A 94 -17.26 0.92 -0.07
N GLY A 95 -17.03 -0.39 -0.18
CA GLY A 95 -17.34 -1.15 -1.39
C GLY A 95 -18.81 -1.54 -1.54
N ALA A 96 -19.70 -1.05 -0.67
CA ALA A 96 -21.13 -1.39 -0.63
C ALA A 96 -21.39 -2.90 -0.75
N THR A 97 -20.64 -3.71 0.03
CA THR A 97 -20.62 -5.16 -0.07
C THR A 97 -20.55 -5.85 1.30
N GLY A 98 -20.55 -7.18 1.32
CA GLY A 98 -20.37 -7.97 2.53
C GLY A 98 -18.89 -8.23 2.88
N PRO A 99 -18.52 -8.38 4.17
CA PRO A 99 -17.13 -8.61 4.58
C PRO A 99 -16.45 -9.81 3.90
N ARG A 100 -17.21 -10.89 3.65
CA ARG A 100 -16.70 -12.07 2.94
C ARG A 100 -16.35 -11.78 1.48
N ALA A 101 -17.20 -10.99 0.79
CA ALA A 101 -16.98 -10.62 -0.60
C ALA A 101 -15.80 -9.65 -0.73
N ALA A 102 -15.69 -8.66 0.18
CA ALA A 102 -14.54 -7.76 0.26
C ALA A 102 -13.24 -8.54 0.52
N ALA A 103 -13.24 -9.49 1.46
CA ALA A 103 -12.08 -10.34 1.74
C ALA A 103 -11.67 -11.21 0.53
N ALA A 104 -12.64 -11.77 -0.19
CA ALA A 104 -12.38 -12.56 -1.41
C ALA A 104 -11.78 -11.69 -2.53
N ALA A 105 -12.31 -10.49 -2.76
CA ALA A 105 -11.76 -9.54 -3.74
C ALA A 105 -10.34 -9.08 -3.35
N CYS A 106 -10.10 -8.85 -2.06
CA CYS A 106 -8.78 -8.52 -1.52
C CYS A 106 -7.77 -9.66 -1.72
N ALA A 107 -8.18 -10.92 -1.53
CA ALA A 107 -7.34 -12.10 -1.75
C ALA A 107 -7.05 -12.35 -3.24
N ALA A 108 -7.95 -11.90 -4.12
CA ALA A 108 -7.82 -12.01 -5.57
C ALA A 108 -6.99 -10.90 -6.22
N ASN A 109 -6.39 -9.99 -5.42
CA ASN A 109 -5.56 -8.90 -5.93
C ASN A 109 -4.36 -9.44 -6.76
N PRO A 110 -4.28 -9.15 -8.06
CA PRO A 110 -3.17 -9.62 -8.91
C PRO A 110 -1.89 -8.80 -8.76
N LEU A 111 -1.96 -7.65 -8.09
CA LEU A 111 -0.87 -6.69 -7.91
C LEU A 111 -0.59 -6.45 -6.42
N PRO A 112 -0.26 -7.48 -5.61
CA PRO A 112 0.14 -7.27 -4.22
C PRO A 112 1.31 -6.28 -4.12
N ILE A 113 1.42 -5.60 -2.97
CA ILE A 113 2.38 -4.51 -2.69
C ILE A 113 2.04 -3.22 -3.44
N LEU A 114 1.90 -3.26 -4.77
CA LEU A 114 1.50 -2.11 -5.59
C LEU A 114 0.06 -1.68 -5.28
N ILE A 115 -0.85 -2.65 -5.24
CA ILE A 115 -2.18 -2.54 -4.66
C ILE A 115 -2.09 -3.15 -3.25
N PRO A 116 -2.18 -2.34 -2.18
CA PRO A 116 -1.66 -2.70 -0.87
C PRO A 116 -2.67 -3.50 -0.02
N CYS A 117 -3.02 -4.71 -0.48
CA CYS A 117 -3.93 -5.61 0.25
C CYS A 117 -3.41 -6.01 1.65
N HIS A 118 -2.11 -5.86 1.93
CA HIS A 118 -1.52 -6.07 3.26
C HIS A 118 -1.96 -5.02 4.30
N ARG A 119 -2.43 -3.84 3.86
CA ARG A 119 -2.94 -2.76 4.73
C ARG A 119 -4.34 -3.03 5.28
N VAL A 120 -5.01 -4.10 4.84
CA VAL A 120 -6.34 -4.46 5.35
C VAL A 120 -6.22 -5.46 6.50
N LEU A 121 -6.79 -5.13 7.65
CA LEU A 121 -6.72 -5.92 8.87
C LEU A 121 -8.10 -6.44 9.30
N GLY A 122 -8.09 -7.45 10.17
CA GLY A 122 -9.29 -7.88 10.88
C GLY A 122 -9.83 -6.79 11.80
N ALA A 123 -10.99 -7.06 12.40
CA ALA A 123 -11.49 -6.23 13.49
C ALA A 123 -10.41 -6.06 14.58
N THR A 124 -10.43 -4.90 15.26
CA THR A 124 -9.47 -4.51 16.30
C THR A 124 -7.99 -4.48 15.88
N GLY A 125 -7.70 -4.44 14.57
CA GLY A 125 -6.33 -4.37 14.05
C GLY A 125 -5.60 -5.72 14.03
N ARG A 126 -6.33 -6.83 14.21
CA ARG A 126 -5.74 -8.17 14.19
C ARG A 126 -5.22 -8.51 12.79
N LEU A 127 -4.00 -9.04 12.74
CA LEU A 127 -3.44 -9.58 11.50
C LEU A 127 -4.17 -10.87 11.12
N THR A 128 -4.85 -10.87 9.98
CA THR A 128 -5.60 -12.01 9.46
C THR A 128 -5.45 -12.07 7.95
N GLY A 129 -5.42 -13.29 7.38
CA GLY A 129 -5.46 -13.56 5.94
C GLY A 129 -4.40 -12.85 5.08
N TYR A 130 -3.55 -13.62 4.41
CA TYR A 130 -2.71 -13.11 3.33
C TYR A 130 -2.32 -14.26 2.41
N SER A 131 -2.53 -14.11 1.11
CA SER A 131 -2.23 -15.11 0.10
C SER A 131 -0.88 -14.88 -0.60
N GLY A 132 -0.24 -13.74 -0.37
CA GLY A 132 1.06 -13.41 -0.95
C GLY A 132 2.22 -13.96 -0.14
N GLY A 133 3.30 -14.38 -0.81
CA GLY A 133 4.53 -14.88 -0.19
C GLY A 133 4.27 -15.95 0.87
N ASP A 134 4.92 -15.81 2.02
CA ASP A 134 4.78 -16.69 3.19
C ASP A 134 3.57 -16.30 4.06
N GLY A 135 2.50 -15.84 3.43
CA GLY A 135 1.25 -15.48 4.06
C GLY A 135 1.40 -14.41 5.15
N LEU A 136 0.98 -14.73 6.37
CA LEU A 136 0.98 -13.74 7.47
C LEU A 136 2.38 -13.23 7.82
N THR A 137 3.44 -13.99 7.53
CA THR A 137 4.83 -13.55 7.71
C THR A 137 5.14 -12.37 6.80
N THR A 138 4.90 -12.53 5.49
CA THR A 138 5.05 -11.46 4.51
C THR A 138 4.20 -10.23 4.85
N LYS A 139 2.93 -10.43 5.23
CA LYS A 139 2.03 -9.32 5.60
C LYS A 139 2.59 -8.49 6.77
N ARG A 140 3.13 -9.16 7.79
CA ARG A 140 3.74 -8.50 8.95
C ARG A 140 4.97 -7.69 8.57
N GLN A 141 5.87 -8.28 7.76
CA GLN A 141 7.09 -7.60 7.30
C GLN A 141 6.75 -6.33 6.52
N LEU A 142 5.77 -6.39 5.61
CA LEU A 142 5.32 -5.22 4.85
C LEU A 142 4.73 -4.13 5.77
N LEU A 143 3.89 -4.49 6.74
CA LEU A 143 3.36 -3.53 7.70
C LEU A 143 4.45 -2.89 8.57
N GLU A 144 5.47 -3.66 8.95
CA GLU A 144 6.59 -3.16 9.76
C GLU A 144 7.54 -2.26 8.97
N LEU A 145 7.80 -2.60 7.71
CA LEU A 145 8.48 -1.73 6.75
C LEU A 145 7.82 -0.34 6.70
N GLU A 146 6.49 -0.31 6.61
CA GLU A 146 5.74 0.95 6.52
C GLU A 146 5.65 1.73 7.83
N ARG A 147 5.53 1.04 8.97
CA ARG A 147 5.44 1.68 10.30
C ARG A 147 6.70 2.41 10.73
N THR A 148 7.85 1.93 10.30
CA THR A 148 9.16 2.46 10.70
C THR A 148 9.57 3.71 9.90
N HIS A 149 8.73 4.14 8.96
CA HIS A 149 8.87 5.40 8.25
C HIS A 149 8.31 6.56 9.10
N ARG A 150 9.07 6.99 10.12
CA ARG A 150 8.73 8.21 10.89
C ARG A 150 8.77 9.42 9.95
N LYS A 151 7.63 10.10 9.74
CA LYS A 151 7.60 11.46 9.17
C LYS A 151 8.50 12.38 10.00
N PRO A 152 9.21 13.36 9.41
CA PRO A 152 9.77 14.46 10.19
C PRO A 152 8.59 15.13 10.92
N THR A 153 8.74 15.31 12.22
CA THR A 153 7.84 16.10 13.04
C THR A 153 7.71 17.49 12.41
N LEU A 154 6.49 17.90 12.04
CA LEU A 154 6.22 19.31 11.77
C LEU A 154 6.57 20.09 13.05
N PRO A 155 7.32 21.21 12.98
CA PRO A 155 7.54 22.04 14.15
C PRO A 155 6.18 22.48 14.70
N GLY A 156 6.04 22.34 16.02
CA GLY A 156 4.80 22.54 16.76
C GLY A 156 4.11 23.86 16.40
N SER A 157 2.78 23.78 16.31
CA SER A 157 1.90 24.93 16.36
C SER A 157 2.28 25.79 17.57
N VAL A 158 2.84 26.98 17.32
CA VAL A 158 3.04 27.99 18.35
C VAL A 158 1.67 28.52 18.77
N ALA A 159 1.30 28.18 20.00
CA ALA A 159 0.11 28.69 20.65
C ALA A 159 0.25 30.21 20.93
N PHE A 160 -0.79 30.95 20.54
CA PHE A 160 -1.35 32.15 21.17
C PHE A 160 -0.40 33.17 21.81
N LEU A 161 -0.30 34.34 21.18
CA LEU A 161 -0.09 35.61 21.88
C LEU A 161 -1.45 36.29 22.11
N THR A 162 -1.94 36.24 23.34
CA THR A 162 -3.02 37.10 23.83
C THR A 162 -2.50 38.53 23.96
N PRO A 163 -3.24 39.57 23.54
CA PRO A 163 -2.83 40.95 23.81
C PRO A 163 -3.03 41.30 25.30
N PRO A 164 -2.17 42.12 25.92
CA PRO A 164 -2.39 42.54 27.30
C PRO A 164 -3.59 43.48 27.39
N ALA A 165 -4.49 43.16 28.32
CA ALA A 165 -5.53 44.07 28.80
C ALA A 165 -4.88 45.29 29.45
N GLY A 166 -5.01 46.45 28.81
CA GLY A 166 -4.68 47.74 29.41
C GLY A 166 -5.65 48.04 30.55
N ARG A 167 -5.11 48.20 31.75
CA ARG A 167 -5.85 48.47 32.98
C ARG A 167 -6.34 49.90 33.01
N ASP A 168 -7.58 50.03 33.44
CA ASP A 168 -8.18 51.25 33.95
C ASP A 168 -7.34 51.79 35.13
N HIS A 169 -7.02 53.08 35.10
CA HIS A 169 -6.66 53.85 36.28
C HIS A 169 -7.67 54.97 36.43
N HIS A 170 -8.46 54.86 37.50
CA HIS A 170 -9.39 55.85 37.96
C HIS A 170 -8.73 56.66 39.09
N ALA A 171 -8.75 57.99 38.91
CA ALA A 171 -8.88 59.04 39.94
C ALA A 171 -7.70 59.26 40.93
N PRO A 172 -7.64 60.42 41.61
CA PRO A 172 -8.62 61.52 41.68
C PRO A 172 -8.26 62.81 40.93
#